data_AF-A0A1F0UGL5-F1
#
_entry.id   AF-A0A1F0UGL5-F1
#
_cell.length_a   1.000
_cell.length_b   1.000
_cell.length_c   1.000
_cell.angle_alpha   90.00
_cell.angle_beta   90.00
_cell.angle_gamma   90.00
#
_symmetry.space_group_name_H-M   'P 1'
#
loop_
_entity.id
_entity.type
_entity.pdbx_description
1 polymer ?
#
loop_
_entity_poly.entity_id
_entity_poly.type
_entity_poly.pdbx_seq_one_letter_code
_entity_poly.pdbx_strand_id
1 'polypeptide(L)'
;MKKLALTLSLIAITLLTACSGNKKADANGAENDSIAAKTDSVPLYVEEEDKTDYSKFAVQPTRIDTTVGDWEIHIREFYDGKKFKLGDQVFANYSLKVNIFKGGKPVFKGHKIDAKAVAGSNYIKDFTLGVSENVFVTETTVYLDLSYCEPETDNCQMYILAFCANGQVRKVQTAAESYEGDMDGYVFDVYDFYAMYVNELTQPQPNKAAIQKVLNKYCTKGFAQKMQSHTSKNNPLLGSGKFEFQWLRSFIVHSKEAGTNSCIVHYEIPGGKKVYKRLLLQKKPRTAYDFVISDVQNATEDDLPSMQDEEEEYAGDDEI
;
A
#
# COMPACT_ATOMS: atom_id res chain seq x y z
N MET A 1 34.07 10.54 11.28
CA MET A 1 33.94 10.74 9.82
C MET A 1 34.63 9.60 9.11
N LYS A 2 33.89 8.54 8.76
CA LYS A 2 34.34 7.48 7.84
C LYS A 2 33.27 7.37 6.77
N LYS A 3 33.71 7.38 5.51
CA LYS A 3 32.88 7.37 4.31
C LYS A 3 32.26 5.97 4.18
N LEU A 4 30.94 5.84 4.37
CA LEU A 4 30.24 4.65 3.90
C LEU A 4 30.14 4.74 2.38
N ALA A 5 30.77 3.80 1.69
CA ALA A 5 30.55 3.57 0.28
C ALA A 5 29.19 2.88 0.15
N LEU A 6 28.15 3.66 -0.18
CA LEU A 6 26.85 3.11 -0.57
C LEU A 6 26.98 2.55 -1.99
N THR A 7 26.81 1.24 -2.13
CA THR A 7 26.66 0.57 -3.42
C THR A 7 25.29 0.94 -3.99
N LEU A 8 25.24 1.87 -4.96
CA LEU A 8 24.03 2.18 -5.72
C LEU A 8 23.60 0.92 -6.51
N SER A 9 22.50 0.28 -6.11
CA SER A 9 21.80 -0.69 -6.94
C SER A 9 20.59 0.00 -7.56
N LEU A 10 20.70 0.36 -8.84
CA LEU A 10 19.56 0.83 -9.63
C LEU A 10 18.57 -0.34 -9.82
N ILE A 11 17.54 -0.43 -8.99
CA ILE A 11 16.42 -1.34 -9.24
C ILE A 11 15.47 -0.65 -10.21
N ALA A 12 15.70 -0.85 -11.51
CA ALA A 12 14.72 -0.54 -12.54
C ALA A 12 13.55 -1.53 -12.41
N ILE A 13 12.40 -1.07 -11.90
CA ILE A 13 11.16 -1.86 -11.90
C ILE A 13 10.62 -1.88 -13.33
N THR A 14 11.09 -2.83 -14.14
CA THR A 14 10.47 -3.15 -15.44
C THR A 14 9.34 -4.14 -15.22
N LEU A 15 8.09 -3.65 -15.18
CA LEU A 15 6.91 -4.51 -15.31
C LEU A 15 6.54 -4.63 -16.80
N LEU A 16 6.65 -5.86 -17.31
CA LEU A 16 6.35 -6.23 -18.68
C LEU A 16 4.85 -6.03 -18.96
N THR A 17 4.56 -5.14 -19.91
CA THR A 17 3.26 -5.00 -20.56
C THR A 17 3.07 -6.14 -21.56
N ALA A 18 2.13 -7.05 -21.27
CA ALA A 18 1.61 -7.98 -22.26
C ALA A 18 0.37 -7.37 -22.92
N CYS A 19 0.60 -6.61 -24.00
CA CYS A 19 -0.44 -6.32 -24.99
C CYS A 19 -0.77 -7.61 -25.75
N SER A 20 -2.01 -8.09 -25.68
CA SER A 20 -2.53 -9.01 -26.70
C SER A 20 -3.96 -8.66 -27.06
N GLY A 21 -4.11 -7.87 -28.12
CA GLY A 21 -5.32 -7.87 -28.93
C GLY A 21 -5.14 -8.89 -30.06
N ASN A 22 -6.07 -9.84 -30.19
CA ASN A 22 -6.62 -10.17 -31.50
C ASN A 22 -7.93 -10.98 -31.40
N LYS A 23 -8.88 -10.54 -32.23
CA LYS A 23 -10.21 -11.09 -32.49
C LYS A 23 -10.16 -12.49 -33.12
N LYS A 24 -11.11 -13.37 -32.76
CA LYS A 24 -12.09 -13.91 -33.73
C LYS A 24 -13.31 -14.53 -33.04
N ALA A 25 -14.43 -14.45 -33.75
CA ALA A 25 -15.80 -14.72 -33.36
C ALA A 25 -16.12 -16.22 -33.20
N ASP A 26 -17.16 -16.52 -32.42
CA ASP A 26 -18.26 -17.37 -32.87
C ASP A 26 -19.56 -17.02 -32.13
N ALA A 27 -20.66 -17.17 -32.85
CA ALA A 27 -21.98 -16.63 -32.55
C ALA A 27 -22.95 -17.68 -31.96
N ASN A 28 -23.95 -17.13 -31.27
CA ASN A 28 -25.35 -17.59 -31.11
C ASN A 28 -25.76 -18.10 -29.73
N GLY A 29 -26.77 -17.42 -29.18
CA GLY A 29 -27.90 -18.07 -28.52
C GLY A 29 -28.39 -17.42 -27.22
N ALA A 30 -29.43 -16.58 -27.34
CA ALA A 30 -30.50 -16.32 -26.34
C ALA A 30 -30.09 -15.68 -24.99
N GLU A 31 -30.79 -14.74 -24.37
CA GLU A 31 -32.05 -14.03 -24.59
C GLU A 31 -32.11 -12.98 -23.45
N ASN A 32 -32.49 -11.75 -23.79
CA ASN A 32 -32.94 -10.64 -22.92
C ASN A 32 -32.39 -10.49 -21.49
N ASP A 33 -31.58 -9.45 -21.29
CA ASP A 33 -32.12 -8.31 -20.53
C ASP A 33 -31.56 -6.99 -21.06
N SER A 34 -32.49 -6.10 -21.38
CA SER A 34 -32.23 -4.81 -22.00
C SER A 34 -31.64 -3.85 -20.98
N ILE A 35 -30.31 -3.84 -20.85
CA ILE A 35 -29.62 -2.70 -20.25
C ILE A 35 -29.72 -1.57 -21.26
N ALA A 36 -30.62 -0.63 -20.98
CA ALA A 36 -30.66 0.65 -21.66
C ALA A 36 -29.24 1.22 -21.76
N ALA A 37 -28.69 1.24 -22.97
CA ALA A 37 -27.46 1.95 -23.25
C ALA A 37 -27.71 3.43 -22.92
N LYS A 38 -27.08 3.93 -21.84
CA LYS A 38 -26.96 5.37 -21.62
C LYS A 38 -26.01 5.95 -22.67
N THR A 39 -26.50 6.09 -23.89
CA THR A 39 -26.00 7.07 -24.85
C THR A 39 -26.28 8.47 -24.28
N ASP A 40 -25.27 9.35 -24.35
CA ASP A 40 -25.23 10.75 -23.86
C ASP A 40 -25.02 11.00 -22.36
N SER A 41 -24.04 10.34 -21.74
CA SER A 41 -23.46 10.89 -20.50
C SER A 41 -22.24 11.75 -20.83
N VAL A 42 -22.35 13.05 -20.51
CA VAL A 42 -21.19 13.94 -20.39
C VAL A 42 -20.15 13.26 -19.47
N PRO A 43 -18.84 13.29 -19.79
CA PRO A 43 -17.82 12.77 -18.88
C PRO A 43 -18.04 13.33 -17.47
N LEU A 44 -18.16 12.45 -16.47
CA LEU A 44 -18.39 12.86 -15.07
C LEU A 44 -17.23 13.70 -14.54
N TYR A 45 -16.03 13.42 -15.04
CA TYR A 45 -14.82 14.19 -14.85
C TYR A 45 -14.38 14.87 -16.15
N VAL A 46 -14.23 16.19 -16.09
CA VAL A 46 -13.51 16.98 -17.09
C VAL A 46 -12.25 17.47 -16.42
N GLU A 47 -11.11 17.06 -16.97
CA GLU A 47 -9.80 17.46 -16.45
C GLU A 47 -9.60 18.96 -16.65
N GLU A 48 -9.12 19.64 -15.61
CA GLU A 48 -8.69 21.03 -15.73
C GLU A 48 -7.43 21.11 -16.56
N GLU A 49 -7.34 22.11 -17.43
CA GLU A 49 -6.17 22.34 -18.27
C GLU A 49 -4.93 22.62 -17.40
N ASP A 50 -3.92 21.76 -17.49
CA ASP A 50 -2.61 21.99 -16.90
C ASP A 50 -1.65 22.52 -17.98
N LYS A 51 -1.15 23.74 -17.77
CA LYS A 51 -0.25 24.44 -18.71
C LYS A 51 1.23 24.23 -18.39
N THR A 52 1.53 23.35 -17.43
CA THR A 52 2.90 23.07 -17.04
C THR A 52 3.60 22.29 -18.15
N ASP A 53 4.70 22.83 -18.66
CA ASP A 53 5.63 22.07 -19.51
C ASP A 53 6.43 21.09 -18.64
N TYR A 54 6.03 19.81 -18.67
CA TYR A 54 6.67 18.72 -17.95
C TYR A 54 7.90 18.13 -18.68
N SER A 55 8.12 18.46 -19.95
CA SER A 55 9.24 17.90 -20.75
C SER A 55 10.62 18.25 -20.19
N LYS A 56 10.70 19.30 -19.36
CA LYS A 56 11.92 19.74 -18.68
C LYS A 56 12.25 18.96 -17.40
N PHE A 57 11.35 18.10 -16.92
CA PHE A 57 11.54 17.34 -15.69
C PHE A 57 11.99 15.90 -15.97
N ALA A 58 12.90 15.39 -15.14
CA ALA A 58 13.46 14.05 -15.28
C ALA A 58 12.41 12.95 -15.05
N VAL A 59 11.48 13.17 -14.13
CA VAL A 59 10.36 12.27 -13.84
C VAL A 59 9.07 12.92 -14.31
N GLN A 60 8.29 12.21 -15.13
CA GLN A 60 6.99 12.67 -15.60
C GLN A 60 5.91 12.39 -14.54
N PRO A 61 4.87 13.23 -14.44
CA PRO A 61 3.81 13.03 -13.46
C PRO A 61 3.00 11.76 -13.77
N THR A 62 2.66 11.00 -12.74
CA THR A 62 1.82 9.82 -12.86
C THR A 62 0.34 10.20 -13.06
N ARG A 63 -0.32 9.44 -13.95
CA ARG A 63 -1.73 9.58 -14.29
C ARG A 63 -2.44 8.24 -14.18
N ILE A 64 -3.46 8.17 -13.34
CA ILE A 64 -4.29 6.98 -13.15
C ILE A 64 -5.72 7.32 -13.58
N ASP A 65 -6.19 6.64 -14.63
CA ASP A 65 -7.58 6.67 -15.11
C ASP A 65 -8.09 5.25 -15.20
N THR A 66 -8.97 4.86 -14.28
CA THR A 66 -9.47 3.49 -14.25
C THR A 66 -10.89 3.39 -13.71
N THR A 67 -11.57 2.33 -14.13
CA THR A 67 -12.90 1.96 -13.64
C THR A 67 -12.86 0.53 -13.13
N VAL A 68 -13.22 0.33 -11.87
CA VAL A 68 -13.24 -0.99 -11.23
C VAL A 68 -14.59 -1.20 -10.54
N GLY A 69 -15.41 -2.09 -11.11
CA GLY A 69 -16.78 -2.27 -10.65
C GLY A 69 -17.60 -0.98 -10.86
N ASP A 70 -18.16 -0.44 -9.79
CA ASP A 70 -18.93 0.81 -9.80
C ASP A 70 -18.08 2.05 -9.46
N TRP A 71 -16.76 1.90 -9.30
CA TRP A 71 -15.83 3.00 -9.06
C TRP A 71 -15.24 3.53 -10.37
N GLU A 72 -15.22 4.85 -10.50
CA GLU A 72 -14.50 5.59 -11.54
C GLU A 72 -13.46 6.49 -10.84
N ILE A 73 -12.18 6.31 -11.19
CA ILE A 73 -11.04 6.82 -10.42
C ILE A 73 -10.12 7.61 -11.37
N HIS A 74 -9.90 8.87 -11.02
CA HIS A 74 -8.98 9.77 -11.71
C HIS A 74 -8.02 10.39 -10.70
N ILE A 75 -6.75 9.99 -10.77
CA ILE A 75 -5.68 10.52 -9.94
C ILE A 75 -4.63 11.12 -10.86
N ARG A 76 -4.18 12.33 -10.53
CA ARG A 76 -3.15 13.06 -11.26
C ARG A 76 -2.11 13.60 -10.32
N GLU A 77 -0.86 13.32 -10.60
CA GLU A 77 0.23 14.18 -10.14
C GLU A 77 0.22 15.48 -10.93
N PHE A 78 0.44 16.60 -10.24
CA PHE A 78 0.62 17.91 -10.84
C PHE A 78 1.75 18.66 -10.15
N TYR A 79 2.46 19.50 -10.91
CA TYR A 79 3.58 20.29 -10.41
C TYR A 79 3.13 21.25 -9.28
N ASP A 80 3.76 21.13 -8.11
CA ASP A 80 3.38 21.92 -6.93
C ASP A 80 4.06 23.31 -6.87
N GLY A 81 4.89 23.63 -7.87
CA GLY A 81 5.67 24.86 -7.93
C GLY A 81 7.12 24.71 -7.47
N LYS A 82 7.50 23.59 -6.84
CA LYS A 82 8.85 23.33 -6.31
C LYS A 82 9.59 22.30 -7.14
N LYS A 83 10.90 22.48 -7.23
CA LYS A 83 11.81 21.61 -7.97
C LYS A 83 13.19 21.63 -7.33
N PHE A 84 13.96 20.60 -7.58
CA PHE A 84 15.38 20.55 -7.25
C PHE A 84 16.20 20.13 -8.47
N LYS A 85 17.52 20.29 -8.36
CA LYS A 85 18.47 19.85 -9.39
C LYS A 85 19.38 18.78 -8.81
N LEU A 86 19.62 17.74 -9.59
CA LEU A 86 20.70 16.79 -9.34
C LEU A 86 21.52 16.68 -10.64
N GLY A 87 22.76 17.18 -10.59
CA GLY A 87 23.55 17.40 -11.79
C GLY A 87 22.83 18.29 -12.80
N ASP A 88 22.68 17.80 -14.03
CA ASP A 88 22.00 18.51 -15.12
C ASP A 88 20.49 18.23 -15.18
N GLN A 89 20.00 17.29 -14.36
CA GLN A 89 18.59 16.93 -14.31
C GLN A 89 17.81 17.84 -13.37
N VAL A 90 16.58 18.15 -13.75
CA VAL A 90 15.63 18.91 -12.94
C VAL A 90 14.50 17.99 -12.54
N PHE A 91 14.22 17.91 -11.25
CA PHE A 91 13.16 17.08 -10.70
C PHE A 91 12.07 17.98 -10.14
N ALA A 92 10.83 17.68 -10.48
CA ALA A 92 9.66 18.38 -9.96
C ALA A 92 9.14 17.71 -8.70
N ASN A 93 8.62 18.51 -7.78
CA ASN A 93 7.78 18.00 -6.72
C ASN A 93 6.33 17.97 -7.22
N TYR A 94 5.67 16.85 -6.98
CA TYR A 94 4.29 16.66 -7.36
C TYR A 94 3.36 16.64 -6.15
N SER A 95 2.16 17.14 -6.36
CA SER A 95 1.00 16.94 -5.49
C SER A 95 -0.06 16.16 -6.26
N LEU A 96 -0.99 15.54 -5.54
CA LEU A 96 -2.04 14.72 -6.14
C LEU A 96 -3.36 15.47 -6.20
N LYS A 97 -4.05 15.36 -7.32
CA LYS A 97 -5.45 15.71 -7.49
C LYS A 97 -6.26 14.44 -7.68
N VAL A 98 -7.19 14.20 -6.77
CA VAL A 98 -8.01 12.99 -6.70
C VAL A 98 -9.46 13.31 -7.02
N ASN A 99 -10.01 12.61 -8.01
CA ASN A 99 -11.43 12.60 -8.32
C ASN A 99 -11.90 11.14 -8.37
N ILE A 100 -12.82 10.78 -7.48
CA ILE A 100 -13.34 9.43 -7.35
C ILE A 100 -14.86 9.51 -7.35
N PHE A 101 -15.48 8.72 -8.21
CA PHE A 101 -16.92 8.58 -8.35
C PHE A 101 -17.31 7.14 -8.05
N LYS A 102 -18.50 6.95 -7.46
CA LYS A 102 -19.08 5.63 -7.21
C LYS A 102 -20.53 5.61 -7.68
N GLY A 103 -20.87 4.65 -8.55
CA GLY A 103 -22.19 4.57 -9.18
C GLY A 103 -22.57 5.87 -9.92
N GLY A 104 -21.58 6.55 -10.51
CA GLY A 104 -21.74 7.83 -11.20
C GLY A 104 -21.93 9.06 -10.30
N LYS A 105 -21.78 8.93 -8.97
CA LYS A 105 -21.85 10.06 -8.02
C LYS A 105 -20.46 10.42 -7.50
N PRO A 106 -20.10 11.71 -7.39
CA PRO A 106 -18.81 12.09 -6.84
C PRO A 106 -18.73 11.73 -5.35
N VAL A 107 -17.69 10.99 -4.97
CA VAL A 107 -17.32 10.75 -3.56
C VAL A 107 -16.21 11.73 -3.17
N PHE A 108 -15.20 11.88 -4.03
CA PHE A 108 -14.14 12.88 -3.90
C PHE A 108 -14.04 13.65 -5.21
N LYS A 109 -14.07 14.99 -5.17
CA LYS A 109 -13.95 15.82 -6.38
C LYS A 109 -12.97 16.96 -6.10
N GLY A 110 -11.90 17.03 -6.90
CA GLY A 110 -10.83 18.00 -6.74
C GLY A 110 -10.09 17.88 -5.40
N HIS A 111 -10.07 16.70 -4.79
CA HIS A 111 -9.41 16.50 -3.51
C HIS A 111 -7.89 16.57 -3.71
N LYS A 112 -7.23 17.55 -3.09
CA LYS A 112 -5.79 17.79 -3.24
C LYS A 112 -5.03 17.19 -2.07
N ILE A 113 -3.93 16.51 -2.36
CA ILE A 113 -3.03 15.90 -1.37
C ILE A 113 -1.61 16.33 -1.72
N ASP A 114 -0.96 17.01 -0.80
CA ASP A 114 0.44 17.40 -0.91
C ASP A 114 1.32 16.57 0.04
N ALA A 115 2.63 16.67 -0.13
CA ALA A 115 3.61 15.99 0.71
C ALA A 115 3.44 16.30 2.21
N LYS A 116 3.00 17.51 2.58
CA LYS A 116 2.81 17.90 3.97
C LYS A 116 1.57 17.22 4.58
N ALA A 117 0.49 17.08 3.83
CA ALA A 117 -0.70 16.35 4.24
C ALA A 117 -0.40 14.85 4.45
N VAL A 118 0.47 14.27 3.62
CA VAL A 118 0.91 12.87 3.72
C VAL A 118 1.88 12.67 4.88
N ALA A 119 2.94 13.46 5.01
CA ALA A 119 3.94 13.28 6.05
C ALA A 119 3.49 13.76 7.45
N GLY A 120 2.57 14.73 7.52
CA GLY A 120 2.09 15.27 8.78
C GLY A 120 3.22 15.86 9.64
N SER A 121 3.37 15.35 10.87
CA SER A 121 4.47 15.74 11.77
C SER A 121 5.85 15.28 11.30
N ASN A 122 5.91 14.29 10.42
CA ASN A 122 7.16 13.73 9.88
C ASN A 122 7.60 14.45 8.60
N TYR A 123 7.02 15.62 8.31
CA TYR A 123 7.36 16.41 7.13
C TYR A 123 8.80 16.89 7.19
N ILE A 124 9.60 16.43 6.24
CA ILE A 124 10.96 16.85 5.99
C ILE A 124 10.97 17.72 4.73
N LYS A 125 11.67 18.85 4.81
CA LYS A 125 11.78 19.74 3.66
C LYS A 125 12.43 19.00 2.48
N ASP A 126 11.98 19.29 1.27
CA ASP A 126 12.54 18.82 0.00
C ASP A 126 12.32 17.33 -0.33
N PHE A 127 11.77 16.53 0.59
CA PHE A 127 11.26 15.20 0.27
C PHE A 127 10.09 15.28 -0.72
N THR A 128 10.04 14.32 -1.64
CA THR A 128 9.06 14.25 -2.73
C THR A 128 7.99 13.21 -2.44
N LEU A 129 6.77 13.50 -2.91
CA LEU A 129 5.66 12.56 -2.90
C LEU A 129 5.64 11.81 -4.23
N GLY A 130 5.55 10.49 -4.17
CA GLY A 130 5.28 9.62 -5.31
C GLY A 130 4.02 8.80 -5.08
N VAL A 131 3.39 8.36 -6.17
CA VAL A 131 2.19 7.52 -6.17
C VAL A 131 2.41 6.25 -6.98
N SER A 132 1.93 5.12 -6.46
CA SER A 132 1.88 3.87 -7.21
C SER A 132 0.80 3.92 -8.29
N GLU A 133 1.11 3.46 -9.51
CA GLU A 133 0.11 3.31 -10.58
C GLU A 133 -0.95 2.25 -10.25
N ASN A 134 -0.62 1.33 -9.33
CA ASN A 134 -1.52 0.26 -8.92
C ASN A 134 -2.51 0.78 -7.87
N VAL A 135 -3.80 0.65 -8.20
CA VAL A 135 -4.89 0.96 -7.27
C VAL A 135 -5.59 -0.33 -6.88
N PHE A 136 -5.74 -0.57 -5.58
CA PHE A 136 -6.55 -1.68 -5.09
C PHE A 136 -7.93 -1.18 -4.67
N VAL A 137 -8.99 -1.87 -5.10
CA VAL A 137 -10.37 -1.40 -4.92
C VAL A 137 -11.25 -2.50 -4.32
N THR A 138 -11.91 -2.18 -3.22
CA THR A 138 -12.98 -2.99 -2.62
C THR A 138 -14.34 -2.37 -2.94
N GLU A 139 -15.40 -3.04 -2.52
CA GLU A 139 -16.77 -2.56 -2.69
C GLU A 139 -17.01 -1.24 -1.95
N THR A 140 -16.17 -0.90 -0.97
CA THR A 140 -16.34 0.25 -0.06
C THR A 140 -15.18 1.23 -0.07
N THR A 141 -14.02 0.88 -0.64
CA THR A 141 -12.81 1.71 -0.53
C THR A 141 -11.92 1.63 -1.77
N VAL A 142 -11.31 2.76 -2.14
CA VAL A 142 -10.18 2.85 -3.07
C VAL A 142 -8.90 3.04 -2.25
N TYR A 143 -7.94 2.14 -2.42
CA TYR A 143 -6.64 2.17 -1.73
C TYR A 143 -5.54 2.61 -2.68
N LEU A 144 -4.71 3.54 -2.21
CA LEU A 144 -3.62 4.15 -2.95
C LEU A 144 -2.34 4.12 -2.14
N ASP A 145 -1.29 3.54 -2.72
CA ASP A 145 0.03 3.48 -2.09
C ASP A 145 0.83 4.72 -2.49
N LEU A 146 1.43 5.36 -1.50
CA LEU A 146 2.23 6.56 -1.63
C LEU A 146 3.62 6.33 -1.04
N SER A 147 4.62 6.92 -1.68
CA SER A 147 5.97 7.03 -1.15
C SER A 147 6.29 8.50 -0.86
N TYR A 148 6.96 8.73 0.26
CA TYR A 148 7.45 10.05 0.63
C TYR A 148 8.95 9.96 0.89
N CYS A 149 9.74 10.34 -0.10
CA CYS A 149 11.15 9.97 -0.19
C CYS A 149 12.07 11.17 -0.13
N GLU A 150 13.23 10.98 0.47
CA GLU A 150 14.37 11.82 0.17
C GLU A 150 14.74 11.61 -1.30
N PRO A 151 14.86 12.68 -2.11
CA PRO A 151 14.98 12.49 -3.54
C PRO A 151 16.26 11.73 -3.94
N GLU A 152 16.12 10.80 -4.90
CA GLU A 152 17.22 9.99 -5.44
C GLU A 152 17.92 9.10 -4.40
N THR A 153 17.19 8.72 -3.35
CA THR A 153 17.62 7.76 -2.34
C THR A 153 16.50 6.76 -2.07
N ASP A 154 16.83 5.64 -1.44
CA ASP A 154 15.86 4.65 -0.97
C ASP A 154 15.26 5.02 0.41
N ASN A 155 15.61 6.20 0.94
CA ASN A 155 15.09 6.69 2.22
C ASN A 155 13.66 7.22 2.04
N CYS A 156 12.70 6.30 2.15
CA CYS A 156 11.29 6.55 1.90
C CYS A 156 10.41 6.18 3.10
N GLN A 157 9.46 7.05 3.41
CA GLN A 157 8.32 6.69 4.24
C GLN A 157 7.17 6.22 3.33
N MET A 158 6.61 5.05 3.61
CA MET A 158 5.55 4.46 2.81
C MET A 158 4.19 4.69 3.49
N TYR A 159 3.15 4.88 2.68
CA TYR A 159 1.81 5.15 3.18
C TYR A 159 0.74 4.48 2.33
N ILE A 160 -0.34 4.05 2.98
CA ILE A 160 -1.59 3.70 2.31
C ILE A 160 -2.63 4.77 2.63
N LEU A 161 -3.25 5.32 1.59
CA LEU A 161 -4.48 6.10 1.69
C LEU A 161 -5.69 5.25 1.32
N ALA A 162 -6.73 5.34 2.15
CA ALA A 162 -8.00 4.68 1.97
C ALA A 162 -9.10 5.73 1.76
N PHE A 163 -9.55 5.87 0.51
CA PHE A 163 -10.67 6.71 0.11
C PHE A 163 -11.97 5.91 0.23
N CYS A 164 -12.68 6.11 1.34
CA CYS A 164 -13.87 5.33 1.67
C CYS A 164 -15.12 5.91 0.98
N ALA A 165 -16.07 5.04 0.59
CA ALA A 165 -17.32 5.42 -0.06
C ALA A 165 -18.20 6.36 0.76
N ASN A 166 -17.99 6.41 2.08
CA ASN A 166 -18.66 7.33 3.00
C ASN A 166 -18.01 8.73 3.05
N GLY A 167 -17.02 9.02 2.21
CA GLY A 167 -16.30 10.29 2.15
C GLY A 167 -15.14 10.42 3.16
N GLN A 168 -14.89 9.40 3.98
CA GLN A 168 -13.73 9.40 4.88
C GLN A 168 -12.43 9.11 4.11
N VAL A 169 -11.38 9.86 4.41
CA VAL A 169 -10.01 9.50 4.04
C VAL A 169 -9.29 9.00 5.29
N ARG A 170 -8.69 7.81 5.20
CA ARG A 170 -7.82 7.27 6.25
C ARG A 170 -6.42 7.05 5.70
N LYS A 171 -5.43 7.17 6.57
CA LYS A 171 -4.01 7.04 6.24
C LYS A 171 -3.35 6.12 7.25
N VAL A 172 -2.52 5.21 6.76
CA VAL A 172 -1.64 4.36 7.56
C VAL A 172 -0.23 4.54 7.03
N GLN A 173 0.73 4.74 7.94
CA GLN A 173 2.14 4.62 7.58
C GLN A 173 2.49 3.14 7.54
N THR A 174 3.12 2.69 6.46
CA THR A 174 3.64 1.34 6.28
C THR A 174 5.17 1.42 6.26
N ALA A 175 5.84 0.28 6.08
CA ALA A 175 7.27 0.24 5.90
C ALA A 175 7.66 -0.71 4.77
N ALA A 176 8.82 -0.43 4.18
CA ALA A 176 9.47 -1.27 3.19
C ALA A 176 10.35 -2.36 3.79
N GLU A 177 10.56 -2.29 5.11
CA GLU A 177 11.41 -3.19 5.86
C GLU A 177 10.75 -3.53 7.19
N SER A 178 11.15 -4.68 7.75
CA SER A 178 10.78 -5.05 9.12
C SER A 178 11.45 -4.11 10.12
N TYR A 179 11.06 -4.21 11.38
CA TYR A 179 11.71 -3.45 12.45
C TYR A 179 13.22 -3.71 12.55
N GLU A 180 13.66 -4.92 12.20
CA GLU A 180 15.06 -5.33 12.19
C GLU A 180 15.74 -5.19 10.82
N GLY A 181 15.07 -4.59 9.81
CA GLY A 181 15.66 -4.29 8.49
C GLY A 181 15.51 -5.38 7.41
N ASP A 182 14.68 -6.40 7.62
CA ASP A 182 14.35 -7.39 6.57
C ASP A 182 13.45 -6.74 5.51
N MET A 183 13.92 -6.69 4.27
CA MET A 183 13.23 -6.08 3.12
C MET A 183 12.45 -7.09 2.26
N ASP A 184 12.25 -8.32 2.76
CA ASP A 184 11.48 -9.32 2.03
C ASP A 184 10.04 -8.85 1.76
N GLY A 185 9.51 -9.20 0.58
CA GLY A 185 8.18 -8.75 0.11
C GLY A 185 7.00 -9.07 1.04
N TYR A 186 7.14 -10.05 1.95
CA TYR A 186 6.10 -10.35 2.92
C TYR A 186 5.85 -9.19 3.89
N VAL A 187 6.86 -8.35 4.17
CA VAL A 187 6.73 -7.24 5.11
C VAL A 187 5.72 -6.22 4.59
N PHE A 188 5.90 -5.82 3.32
CA PHE A 188 4.95 -4.98 2.60
C PHE A 188 3.55 -5.59 2.61
N ASP A 189 3.43 -6.87 2.22
CA ASP A 189 2.14 -7.58 2.17
C ASP A 189 1.43 -7.60 3.55
N VAL A 190 2.17 -7.71 4.65
CA VAL A 190 1.60 -7.71 6.01
C VAL A 190 1.14 -6.31 6.42
N TYR A 191 1.93 -5.26 6.17
CA TYR A 191 1.51 -3.88 6.43
C TYR A 191 0.25 -3.53 5.64
N ASP A 192 0.24 -3.83 4.34
CA ASP A 192 -0.90 -3.59 3.47
C ASP A 192 -2.14 -4.34 3.94
N PHE A 193 -1.96 -5.63 4.27
CA PHE A 193 -3.04 -6.45 4.78
C PHE A 193 -3.69 -5.83 6.01
N TYR A 194 -2.91 -5.44 7.02
CA TYR A 194 -3.47 -4.85 8.24
C TYR A 194 -4.13 -3.49 7.96
N ALA A 195 -3.50 -2.63 7.15
CA ALA A 195 -4.06 -1.35 6.76
C ALA A 195 -5.43 -1.49 6.09
N MET A 196 -5.55 -2.38 5.10
CA MET A 196 -6.79 -2.61 4.36
C MET A 196 -7.82 -3.39 5.17
N TYR A 197 -7.42 -4.46 5.85
CA TYR A 197 -8.34 -5.36 6.56
C TYR A 197 -8.98 -4.66 7.75
N VAL A 198 -8.18 -3.96 8.56
CA VAL A 198 -8.70 -3.17 9.68
C VAL A 198 -9.56 -2.03 9.16
N ASN A 199 -9.19 -1.38 8.05
CA ASN A 199 -10.03 -0.35 7.46
C ASN A 199 -11.44 -0.86 7.17
N GLU A 200 -11.57 -2.00 6.48
CA GLU A 200 -12.86 -2.58 6.13
C GLU A 200 -13.65 -3.07 7.35
N LEU A 201 -12.97 -3.70 8.32
CA LEU A 201 -13.59 -4.17 9.57
C LEU A 201 -14.13 -3.04 10.46
N THR A 202 -13.57 -1.85 10.33
CA THR A 202 -13.88 -0.68 11.18
C THR A 202 -14.63 0.41 10.43
N GLN A 203 -15.18 0.10 9.25
CA GLN A 203 -16.19 0.95 8.62
C GLN A 203 -17.43 1.03 9.52
N PRO A 204 -18.21 2.14 9.47
CA PRO A 204 -19.47 2.26 10.22
C PRO A 204 -20.44 1.10 9.94
N GLN A 205 -20.44 0.59 8.71
CA GLN A 205 -21.14 -0.62 8.29
C GLN A 205 -20.16 -1.51 7.52
N PRO A 206 -19.50 -2.48 8.19
CA PRO A 206 -18.54 -3.35 7.53
C PRO A 206 -19.17 -4.16 6.39
N ASN A 207 -18.54 -4.14 5.22
CA ASN A 207 -19.02 -4.84 4.03
C ASN A 207 -18.32 -6.21 3.91
N LYS A 208 -19.11 -7.29 3.89
CA LYS A 208 -18.58 -8.67 3.84
C LYS A 208 -17.78 -8.96 2.57
N ALA A 209 -18.18 -8.42 1.42
CA ALA A 209 -17.48 -8.63 0.15
C ALA A 209 -16.13 -7.90 0.16
N ALA A 210 -16.09 -6.67 0.67
CA ALA A 210 -14.85 -5.89 0.79
C ALA A 210 -13.84 -6.60 1.70
N ILE A 211 -14.30 -7.06 2.86
CA ILE A 211 -13.50 -7.85 3.79
C ILE A 211 -12.97 -9.12 3.12
N GLN A 212 -13.84 -9.87 2.44
CA GLN A 212 -13.44 -11.10 1.74
C GLN A 212 -12.40 -10.84 0.66
N LYS A 213 -12.51 -9.71 -0.06
CA LYS A 213 -11.59 -9.33 -1.13
C LYS A 213 -10.19 -9.05 -0.61
N VAL A 214 -10.07 -8.35 0.52
CA VAL A 214 -8.79 -8.13 1.20
C VAL A 214 -8.22 -9.46 1.70
N LEU A 215 -9.04 -10.28 2.37
CA LEU A 215 -8.61 -11.59 2.87
C LEU A 215 -8.11 -12.49 1.72
N ASN A 216 -8.79 -12.52 0.58
CA ASN A 216 -8.39 -13.32 -0.57
C ASN A 216 -7.08 -12.85 -1.21
N LYS A 217 -6.72 -11.57 -1.07
CA LYS A 217 -5.47 -11.02 -1.62
C LYS A 217 -4.26 -11.48 -0.80
N TYR A 218 -4.38 -11.47 0.53
CA TYR A 218 -3.23 -11.62 1.43
C TYR A 218 -3.20 -12.92 2.23
N CYS A 219 -4.30 -13.68 2.27
CA CYS A 219 -4.40 -14.91 3.05
C CYS A 219 -4.54 -16.14 2.16
N THR A 220 -4.16 -17.31 2.69
CA THR A 220 -4.54 -18.59 2.08
C THR A 220 -6.06 -18.73 2.05
N LYS A 221 -6.60 -19.49 1.10
CA LYS A 221 -8.05 -19.71 0.97
C LYS A 221 -8.68 -20.23 2.28
N GLY A 222 -8.04 -21.19 2.94
CA GLY A 222 -8.53 -21.75 4.20
C GLY A 222 -8.55 -20.72 5.32
N PHE A 223 -7.49 -19.92 5.43
CA PHE A 223 -7.43 -18.88 6.44
C PHE A 223 -8.41 -17.74 6.16
N ALA A 224 -8.54 -17.29 4.91
CA ALA A 224 -9.53 -16.30 4.51
C ALA A 224 -10.96 -16.72 4.90
N GLN A 225 -11.32 -17.99 4.68
CA GLN A 225 -12.61 -18.53 5.09
C GLN A 225 -12.80 -18.52 6.61
N LYS A 226 -11.78 -18.94 7.37
CA LYS A 226 -11.78 -18.86 8.84
C LYS A 226 -12.00 -17.43 9.33
N MET A 227 -11.36 -16.46 8.68
CA MET A 227 -11.39 -15.04 9.08
C MET A 227 -12.68 -14.29 8.70
N GLN A 228 -13.46 -14.79 7.74
CA GLN A 228 -14.64 -14.12 7.20
C GLN A 228 -15.76 -13.84 8.22
N SER A 229 -15.89 -14.67 9.26
CA SER A 229 -16.90 -14.51 10.31
C SER A 229 -16.46 -13.57 11.45
N HIS A 230 -15.20 -13.17 11.47
CA HIS A 230 -14.65 -12.35 12.54
C HIS A 230 -14.88 -10.85 12.27
N THR A 231 -15.08 -10.12 13.36
CA THR A 231 -15.29 -8.67 13.37
C THR A 231 -14.14 -7.99 14.11
N SER A 232 -14.08 -6.66 14.09
CA SER A 232 -13.10 -5.90 14.88
C SER A 232 -13.15 -6.19 16.40
N LYS A 233 -14.20 -6.83 16.93
CA LYS A 233 -14.36 -7.14 18.37
C LYS A 233 -13.85 -8.52 18.79
N ASN A 234 -13.73 -9.44 17.83
CA ASN A 234 -13.46 -10.85 18.10
C ASN A 234 -12.46 -11.42 17.09
N ASN A 235 -11.48 -10.64 16.64
CA ASN A 235 -10.55 -11.06 15.60
C ASN A 235 -9.26 -11.62 16.19
N PRO A 236 -8.85 -12.86 15.88
CA PRO A 236 -7.61 -13.42 16.41
C PRO A 236 -6.35 -12.67 15.96
N LEU A 237 -6.38 -11.96 14.82
CA LEU A 237 -5.31 -11.06 14.36
C LEU A 237 -5.20 -9.77 15.16
N LEU A 238 -6.27 -9.35 15.86
CA LEU A 238 -6.39 -8.03 16.48
C LEU A 238 -6.49 -8.08 18.02
N GLY A 239 -6.22 -9.24 18.61
CA GLY A 239 -6.28 -9.41 20.06
C GLY A 239 -7.70 -9.36 20.64
N SER A 240 -7.78 -9.20 21.96
CA SER A 240 -9.06 -9.12 22.68
C SER A 240 -9.63 -7.70 22.65
N GLY A 241 -10.92 -7.58 22.37
CA GLY A 241 -11.64 -6.31 22.42
C GLY A 241 -11.85 -5.70 21.04
N LYS A 242 -12.46 -4.50 21.02
CA LYS A 242 -12.74 -3.78 19.78
C LYS A 242 -11.46 -3.09 19.30
N PHE A 243 -10.87 -3.61 18.23
CA PHE A 243 -9.76 -2.95 17.56
C PHE A 243 -10.20 -1.65 16.88
N GLU A 244 -9.41 -0.60 17.04
CA GLU A 244 -9.63 0.69 16.39
C GLU A 244 -8.55 0.98 15.36
N PHE A 245 -8.96 1.52 14.21
CA PHE A 245 -8.06 1.83 13.11
C PHE A 245 -6.84 2.68 13.54
N GLN A 246 -7.02 3.59 14.50
CA GLN A 246 -5.96 4.45 14.99
C GLN A 246 -4.78 3.71 15.66
N TRP A 247 -4.98 2.47 16.12
CA TRP A 247 -3.91 1.68 16.74
C TRP A 247 -2.86 1.24 15.71
N LEU A 248 -3.20 1.25 14.41
CA LEU A 248 -2.25 1.02 13.32
C LEU A 248 -1.13 2.06 13.25
N ARG A 249 -1.25 3.21 13.93
CA ARG A 249 -0.17 4.20 14.03
C ARG A 249 1.09 3.69 14.73
N SER A 250 0.95 2.60 15.47
CA SER A 250 2.04 1.93 16.21
C SER A 250 2.27 0.50 15.69
N PHE A 251 1.68 0.15 14.55
CA PHE A 251 1.81 -1.20 14.01
C PHE A 251 3.21 -1.41 13.46
N ILE A 252 3.80 -2.54 13.84
CA ILE A 252 5.15 -2.94 13.48
C ILE A 252 5.14 -4.40 13.02
N VAL A 253 5.89 -4.68 11.97
CA VAL A 253 6.20 -6.03 11.49
C VAL A 253 7.66 -6.33 11.80
N HIS A 254 7.91 -7.46 12.46
CA HIS A 254 9.26 -7.95 12.76
C HIS A 254 9.74 -8.91 11.67
N SER A 255 11.07 -9.09 11.61
CA SER A 255 11.71 -10.09 10.76
C SER A 255 11.18 -11.49 11.04
N LYS A 256 11.25 -12.37 10.03
CA LYS A 256 10.96 -13.79 10.26
C LYS A 256 11.97 -14.37 11.25
N GLU A 257 11.48 -15.29 12.07
CA GLU A 257 12.38 -16.12 12.86
C GLU A 257 13.15 -17.07 11.94
N ALA A 258 14.48 -17.14 12.12
CA ALA A 258 15.38 -17.94 11.30
C ALA A 258 14.91 -19.40 11.18
N GLY A 259 14.86 -19.91 9.94
CA GLY A 259 14.40 -21.28 9.66
C GLY A 259 12.88 -21.50 9.76
N THR A 260 12.09 -20.45 10.02
CA THR A 260 10.63 -20.52 10.05
C THR A 260 10.00 -19.70 8.92
N ASN A 261 8.75 -20.02 8.58
CA ASN A 261 7.90 -19.12 7.78
C ASN A 261 6.90 -18.43 8.70
N SER A 262 7.39 -17.70 9.70
CA SER A 262 6.54 -16.91 10.58
C SER A 262 7.20 -15.60 10.96
N CYS A 263 6.41 -14.55 11.09
CA CYS A 263 6.84 -13.26 11.60
C CYS A 263 5.94 -12.84 12.77
N ILE A 264 6.44 -11.94 13.61
CA ILE A 264 5.65 -11.33 14.67
C ILE A 264 5.24 -9.93 14.23
N VAL A 265 4.01 -9.56 14.55
CA VAL A 265 3.53 -8.20 14.46
C VAL A 265 3.13 -7.71 15.83
N HIS A 266 3.27 -6.41 16.07
CA HIS A 266 2.73 -5.80 17.26
C HIS A 266 2.13 -4.42 16.99
N TYR A 267 1.33 -3.96 17.94
CA TYR A 267 0.83 -2.60 18.02
C TYR A 267 0.52 -2.25 19.47
N GLU A 268 0.41 -0.96 19.76
CA GLU A 268 0.09 -0.43 21.07
C GLU A 268 -1.41 -0.06 21.16
N ILE A 269 -2.02 -0.43 22.29
CA ILE A 269 -3.39 -0.02 22.65
C ILE A 269 -3.35 1.07 23.73
N PRO A 270 -4.47 1.78 23.98
CA PRO A 270 -4.51 2.84 25.00
C PRO A 270 -3.96 2.36 26.35
N GLY A 271 -3.07 3.16 26.94
CA GLY A 271 -2.38 2.82 28.18
C GLY A 271 -0.99 2.18 27.99
N GLY A 272 -0.43 2.18 26.78
CA GLY A 272 0.95 1.74 26.55
C GLY A 272 1.13 0.23 26.42
N LYS A 273 0.04 -0.54 26.47
CA LYS A 273 0.12 -2.01 26.40
C LYS A 273 0.32 -2.42 24.95
N LYS A 274 1.39 -3.18 24.68
CA LYS A 274 1.63 -3.81 23.39
C LYS A 274 0.86 -5.12 23.27
N VAL A 275 0.36 -5.40 22.06
CA VAL A 275 -0.28 -6.66 21.70
C VAL A 275 0.53 -7.30 20.59
N TYR A 276 0.93 -8.56 20.79
CA TYR A 276 1.77 -9.32 19.87
C TYR A 276 0.99 -10.46 19.23
N LYS A 277 1.24 -10.69 17.93
CA LYS A 277 0.67 -11.79 17.16
C LYS A 277 1.73 -12.40 16.26
N ARG A 278 1.81 -13.73 16.27
CA ARG A 278 2.63 -14.48 15.33
C ARG A 278 1.79 -14.85 14.12
N LEU A 279 2.22 -14.40 12.95
CA LEU A 279 1.61 -14.74 11.68
C LEU A 279 2.37 -15.92 11.08
N LEU A 280 1.64 -17.00 10.77
CA LEU A 280 2.20 -18.08 9.96
C LEU A 280 2.08 -17.69 8.50
N LEU A 281 3.16 -17.86 7.76
CA LEU A 281 3.29 -17.49 6.36
C LEU A 281 3.42 -18.76 5.53
N GLN A 282 2.77 -18.76 4.36
CA GLN A 282 2.91 -19.80 3.36
C GLN A 282 3.48 -19.19 2.09
N LYS A 283 4.59 -19.73 1.61
CA LYS A 283 5.21 -19.32 0.36
C LYS A 283 4.26 -19.55 -0.82
N LYS A 284 4.10 -18.53 -1.69
CA LYS A 284 3.30 -18.66 -2.91
C LYS A 284 4.02 -19.60 -3.89
N PRO A 285 3.32 -20.53 -4.55
CA PRO A 285 3.94 -21.40 -5.55
C PRO A 285 4.64 -20.59 -6.64
N ARG A 286 5.81 -21.05 -7.09
CA ARG A 286 6.58 -20.48 -8.23
C ARG A 286 7.10 -19.05 -8.01
N THR A 287 7.19 -18.60 -6.77
CA THR A 287 7.83 -17.33 -6.39
C THR A 287 8.97 -17.61 -5.42
N ALA A 288 10.02 -16.81 -5.46
CA ALA A 288 11.16 -16.97 -4.55
C ALA A 288 10.88 -16.35 -3.17
N TYR A 289 10.12 -15.24 -3.13
CA TYR A 289 10.01 -14.37 -1.95
C TYR A 289 8.59 -13.95 -1.58
N ASP A 290 7.56 -14.41 -2.28
CA ASP A 290 6.19 -14.00 -1.97
C ASP A 290 5.53 -14.98 -1.00
N PHE A 291 4.87 -14.42 0.01
CA PHE A 291 4.17 -15.19 1.04
C PHE A 291 2.71 -14.75 1.15
N VAL A 292 1.87 -15.61 1.73
CA VAL A 292 0.51 -15.29 2.18
C VAL A 292 0.32 -15.73 3.61
N ILE A 293 -0.54 -15.05 4.34
CA ILE A 293 -0.85 -15.38 5.73
C ILE A 293 -1.70 -16.65 5.76
N SER A 294 -1.26 -17.67 6.49
CA SER A 294 -1.88 -18.98 6.55
C SER A 294 -2.52 -19.29 7.90
N ASP A 295 -2.03 -18.69 8.99
CA ASP A 295 -2.69 -18.73 10.30
C ASP A 295 -2.17 -17.62 11.21
N VAL A 296 -2.74 -17.52 12.41
CA VAL A 296 -2.30 -16.62 13.48
C VAL A 296 -2.25 -17.34 14.83
N GLN A 297 -1.22 -17.04 15.61
CA GLN A 297 -1.04 -17.49 16.98
C GLN A 297 -0.83 -16.29 17.92
N ASN A 298 -1.03 -16.51 19.22
CA ASN A 298 -0.62 -15.52 20.21
C ASN A 298 0.90 -15.53 20.32
N ALA A 299 1.47 -14.34 20.55
CA ALA A 299 2.88 -14.15 20.84
C ALA A 299 3.01 -13.18 22.02
N THR A 300 4.23 -13.03 22.49
CA THR A 300 4.66 -12.14 23.56
C THR A 300 5.91 -11.38 23.11
N GLU A 301 6.34 -10.42 23.92
CA GLU A 301 7.59 -9.69 23.66
C GLU A 301 8.82 -10.61 23.69
N ASP A 302 8.78 -11.67 24.52
CA ASP A 302 9.86 -12.66 24.64
C ASP A 302 10.03 -13.52 23.37
N ASP A 303 9.05 -13.51 22.47
CA ASP A 303 9.09 -14.26 21.21
C ASP A 303 9.76 -13.46 20.07
N LEU A 304 10.08 -12.18 20.29
CA LEU A 304 10.67 -11.32 19.26
C LEU A 304 12.05 -11.85 18.81
N PRO A 305 12.41 -11.67 17.53
CA PRO A 305 13.76 -11.99 17.08
C PRO A 305 14.76 -11.17 17.90
N SER A 306 15.84 -11.80 18.36
CA SER A 306 16.97 -11.06 18.89
C SER A 306 17.48 -10.13 17.78
N MET A 307 17.65 -8.84 18.06
CA MET A 307 18.50 -8.01 17.23
C MET A 307 19.88 -8.66 17.28
N GLN A 308 20.26 -9.39 16.24
CA GLN A 308 21.64 -9.81 16.10
C GLN A 308 22.41 -8.52 15.84
N ASP A 309 23.17 -8.08 16.83
CA ASP A 309 24.32 -7.22 16.58
C ASP A 309 25.26 -8.08 15.71
N GLU A 310 25.06 -8.06 14.39
CA GLU A 310 26.11 -8.48 13.46
C GLU A 310 27.23 -7.43 13.56
N GLU A 311 27.95 -7.42 14.68
CA GLU A 311 29.37 -7.10 14.64
C GLU A 311 29.98 -8.18 13.74
N GLU A 312 30.05 -7.89 12.43
CA GLU A 312 30.98 -8.58 11.56
C GLU A 312 32.36 -8.42 12.19
N GLU A 313 32.78 -9.45 12.93
CA GLU A 313 34.16 -9.64 13.34
C GLU A 313 34.95 -9.80 12.03
N TYR A 314 35.42 -8.68 11.48
CA TYR A 314 36.44 -8.68 10.44
C TYR A 314 37.59 -9.48 11.03
N ALA A 315 37.73 -10.73 10.59
CA ALA A 315 38.91 -11.53 10.82
C ALA A 315 40.10 -10.61 10.46
N GLY A 316 40.89 -10.28 11.48
CA GLY A 316 42.10 -9.52 11.28
C GLY A 316 42.91 -10.25 10.23
N ASP A 317 43.16 -9.59 9.10
CA ASP A 317 44.25 -9.97 8.22
C ASP A 317 45.50 -9.92 9.09
N ASP A 318 45.94 -11.10 9.54
CA ASP A 318 47.26 -11.29 10.13
C ASP A 318 48.27 -10.88 9.07
N GLU A 319 48.92 -9.73 9.30
CA GLU A 319 50.14 -9.33 8.63
C GLU A 319 51.19 -10.43 8.79
N ILE A 320 51.61 -11.07 7.68
CA ILE A 320 53.03 -11.36 7.33
C ILE A 320 53.21 -11.26 5.82
#